data_AF-A0A1Y5HJ28-F1
#
_entry.id   AF-A0A1Y5HJ28-F1
#
_cell.length_a   1.000
_cell.length_b   1.000
_cell.length_c   1.000
_cell.angle_alpha   90.00
_cell.angle_beta   90.00
_cell.angle_gamma   90.00
#
_symmetry.space_group_name_H-M   'P 1'
#
loop_
_entity.id
_entity.type
_entity.pdbx_description
1 polymer ?
#
loop_
_entity_poly.entity_id
_entity_poly.type
_entity_poly.pdbx_seq_one_letter_code
_entity_poly.pdbx_strand_id
1 'polypeptide(L)'
;LWLDILLPSAAQHVWMAGAISLMTLAVMARATLGHTGNALTAGPGTVAMFLCIPVSVLARLAAGIWPDAADHLYHIAGASWILGFFGFVAIYGTLLLNKKLAR
;
A
#
# COMPACT_ATOMS: atom_id res chain seq x y z
N LEU A 1 -21.58 -23.05 -2.93
CA LEU A 1 -21.20 -22.80 -1.52
C LEU A 1 -19.79 -22.22 -1.38
N TRP A 2 -18.74 -22.82 -1.96
CA TRP A 2 -17.36 -22.29 -1.83
C TRP A 2 -17.08 -21.05 -2.70
N LEU A 3 -17.47 -21.05 -3.98
CA LEU A 3 -17.28 -19.91 -4.89
C LEU A 3 -18.02 -18.65 -4.43
N ASP A 4 -19.19 -18.84 -3.82
CA ASP A 4 -20.09 -17.77 -3.37
C ASP A 4 -19.49 -16.94 -2.22
N ILE A 5 -18.53 -17.49 -1.46
CA ILE A 5 -17.83 -16.82 -0.36
C ILE A 5 -16.49 -16.25 -0.84
N LEU A 6 -15.81 -16.95 -1.74
CA LEU A 6 -14.52 -16.53 -2.29
C LEU A 6 -14.63 -15.23 -3.10
N LEU A 7 -15.69 -15.08 -3.90
CA LEU A 7 -15.89 -13.91 -4.77
C LEU A 7 -16.11 -12.60 -3.97
N PRO A 8 -17.02 -12.53 -2.99
CA PRO A 8 -17.18 -11.34 -2.14
C PRO A 8 -15.92 -11.00 -1.34
N SER A 9 -15.26 -12.02 -0.77
CA SER A 9 -14.03 -11.82 -0.01
C SER A 9 -12.88 -11.30 -0.89
N ALA A 10 -12.69 -11.88 -2.08
CA ALA A 10 -11.70 -11.41 -3.05
C ALA A 10 -11.97 -9.96 -3.49
N ALA A 11 -13.23 -9.65 -3.81
CA ALA A 11 -13.63 -8.28 -4.17
C ALA A 11 -13.33 -7.29 -3.03
N GLN A 12 -13.63 -7.65 -1.78
CA GLN A 12 -13.34 -6.81 -0.62
C GLN A 12 -11.84 -6.52 -0.49
N HIS A 13 -10.95 -7.50 -0.68
CA HIS A 13 -9.51 -7.26 -0.59
C HIS A 13 -8.99 -6.42 -1.76
N VAL A 14 -9.49 -6.65 -2.98
CA VAL A 14 -9.13 -5.82 -4.14
C VAL A 14 -9.51 -4.36 -3.92
N TRP A 15 -10.72 -4.10 -3.42
CA TRP A 15 -11.20 -2.74 -3.20
C TRP A 15 -10.59 -2.08 -1.96
N MET A 16 -10.70 -2.73 -0.80
CA MET A 16 -10.33 -2.13 0.48
C MET A 16 -8.81 -2.18 0.70
N ALA A 17 -8.20 -3.35 0.57
CA ALA A 17 -6.75 -3.50 0.79
C ALA A 17 -5.92 -3.06 -0.43
N GLY A 18 -6.51 -3.05 -1.63
CA GLY A 18 -5.87 -2.58 -2.86
C GLY A 18 -6.18 -1.13 -3.19
N ALA A 19 -7.30 -0.91 -3.87
CA ALA A 19 -7.63 0.38 -4.49
C ALA A 19 -7.66 1.53 -3.48
N ILE A 20 -8.35 1.35 -2.34
CA ILE A 20 -8.44 2.38 -1.31
C ILE A 20 -7.08 2.61 -0.66
N SER A 21 -6.33 1.56 -0.32
CA SER A 21 -4.98 1.71 0.27
C SER A 21 -4.03 2.46 -0.66
N LEU A 22 -4.03 2.13 -1.96
CA LEU A 22 -3.19 2.81 -2.97
C LEU A 22 -3.61 4.27 -3.14
N MET A 23 -4.91 4.54 -3.24
CA MET A 23 -5.45 5.91 -3.32
C MET A 23 -5.06 6.73 -2.08
N THR A 24 -5.21 6.16 -0.89
CA THR A 24 -4.84 6.82 0.37
C THR A 24 -3.35 7.16 0.39
N LEU A 25 -2.47 6.22 0.06
CA LEU A 25 -1.02 6.50 -0.02
C LEU A 25 -0.71 7.59 -1.05
N ALA A 26 -1.33 7.55 -2.23
CA ALA A 26 -1.12 8.53 -3.29
C ALA A 26 -1.58 9.94 -2.86
N VAL A 27 -2.75 10.05 -2.25
CA VAL A 27 -3.29 11.32 -1.73
C VAL A 27 -2.40 11.86 -0.62
N MET A 28 -2.00 11.03 0.35
CA MET A 28 -1.13 11.45 1.45
C MET A 28 0.25 11.89 0.95
N ALA A 29 0.86 11.15 0.02
CA ALA A 29 2.16 11.49 -0.56
C ALA A 29 2.09 12.83 -1.32
N ARG A 30 1.07 13.01 -2.17
CA ARG A 30 0.88 14.26 -2.92
C ARG A 30 0.62 15.45 -2.00
N ALA A 31 -0.26 15.28 -1.01
CA ALA A 31 -0.56 16.34 -0.03
C ALA A 31 0.69 16.70 0.78
N THR A 32 1.47 15.71 1.22
CA THR A 32 2.72 15.95 1.96
C THR A 32 3.70 16.75 1.12
N LEU A 33 3.97 16.36 -0.12
CA LEU A 33 4.87 17.09 -1.01
C LEU A 33 4.38 18.51 -1.29
N GLY A 34 3.09 18.66 -1.61
CA GLY A 34 2.48 19.96 -1.91
C GLY A 34 2.52 20.93 -0.72
N HIS A 35 2.19 20.46 0.49
CA HIS A 35 2.16 21.31 1.69
C HIS A 35 3.55 21.57 2.31
N THR A 36 4.56 20.77 1.97
CA THR A 36 5.96 20.98 2.41
C THR A 36 6.80 21.76 1.38
N GLY A 37 6.19 22.16 0.25
CA GLY A 37 6.85 22.91 -0.82
C GLY A 37 7.93 22.11 -1.54
N ASN A 38 7.76 20.78 -1.63
CA ASN A 38 8.64 19.90 -2.40
C ASN A 38 8.07 19.66 -3.80
N ALA A 39 8.92 19.22 -4.73
CA ALA A 39 8.47 18.86 -6.07
C ALA A 39 7.47 17.69 -6.00
N LEU A 40 6.38 17.77 -6.79
CA LEU A 40 5.36 16.74 -6.86
C LEU A 40 5.80 15.58 -7.75
N THR A 41 6.94 14.96 -7.42
CA THR A 41 7.53 13.85 -8.16
C THR A 41 7.64 12.61 -7.28
N ALA A 42 7.32 11.45 -7.86
CA ALA A 42 7.52 10.16 -7.19
C ALA A 42 8.95 9.69 -7.43
N GLY A 43 9.77 9.67 -6.38
CA GLY A 43 11.11 9.08 -6.43
C GLY A 43 11.06 7.54 -6.41
N PRO A 44 12.21 6.87 -6.60
CA PRO A 44 12.28 5.39 -6.60
C PRO A 44 11.71 4.76 -5.32
N GLY A 45 11.94 5.37 -4.15
CA GLY A 45 11.36 4.92 -2.89
C GLY A 45 9.83 5.00 -2.86
N THR A 46 9.25 6.09 -3.37
CA THR A 46 7.79 6.26 -3.48
C THR A 46 7.19 5.22 -4.43
N VAL A 47 7.86 4.93 -5.54
CA VAL A 47 7.42 3.90 -6.48
C VAL A 47 7.47 2.52 -5.82
N ALA A 48 8.57 2.18 -5.13
CA ALA A 48 8.69 0.93 -4.39
C ALA A 48 7.58 0.77 -3.34
N MET A 49 7.32 1.83 -2.58
CA MET A 49 6.22 1.90 -1.60
C MET A 49 4.85 1.64 -2.26
N PHE A 50 4.56 2.23 -3.42
CA PHE A 50 3.31 1.96 -4.13
C PHE A 50 3.21 0.53 -4.64
N LEU A 51 4.31 -0.06 -5.11
CA LEU A 51 4.33 -1.44 -5.61
C LEU A 51 4.07 -2.48 -4.52
N CYS A 52 4.33 -2.17 -3.25
CA CYS A 52 4.02 -3.04 -2.13
C CYS A 52 2.51 -3.38 -2.03
N ILE A 53 1.61 -2.44 -2.38
CA ILE A 53 0.16 -2.67 -2.27
C ILE A 53 -0.36 -3.66 -3.33
N PRO A 54 -0.04 -3.52 -4.64
CA PRO A 54 -0.35 -4.55 -5.64
C PRO A 54 0.22 -5.93 -5.27
N VAL A 55 1.48 -5.99 -4.80
CA VAL A 55 2.09 -7.27 -4.36
C VAL A 55 1.27 -7.88 -3.22
N SER A 56 0.86 -7.08 -2.24
CA SER A 56 0.01 -7.54 -1.14
C SER A 56 -1.30 -8.17 -1.63
N VAL A 57 -2.02 -7.48 -2.50
CA VAL A 57 -3.33 -7.94 -2.98
C VAL A 57 -3.18 -9.16 -3.87
N LEU A 58 -2.19 -9.20 -4.76
CA LEU A 58 -1.94 -10.35 -5.63
C LEU A 58 -1.59 -11.61 -4.82
N ALA A 59 -0.74 -11.48 -3.79
CA ALA A 59 -0.45 -12.59 -2.88
C ALA A 59 -1.71 -13.03 -2.12
N ARG A 60 -2.54 -12.08 -1.67
CA ARG A 60 -3.81 -12.38 -0.98
C ARG A 60 -4.81 -13.15 -1.85
N LEU A 61 -4.88 -12.82 -3.14
CA LEU A 61 -5.74 -13.51 -4.10
C LEU A 61 -5.17 -14.89 -4.46
N ALA A 62 -3.85 -14.98 -4.67
CA ALA A 62 -3.18 -16.23 -4.95
C ALA A 62 -3.39 -17.26 -3.83
N ALA A 63 -3.42 -16.83 -2.57
CA ALA A 63 -3.69 -17.72 -1.45
C ALA A 63 -5.08 -18.40 -1.50
N GLY A 64 -6.06 -17.77 -2.17
CA GLY A 64 -7.37 -18.37 -2.42
C GLY A 64 -7.38 -19.40 -3.56
N ILE A 65 -6.35 -19.40 -4.41
CA ILE A 65 -6.20 -20.28 -5.57
C ILE A 65 -5.28 -21.47 -5.23
N TRP A 66 -4.26 -21.26 -4.41
CA TRP A 66 -3.30 -22.28 -3.96
C TRP A 66 -3.34 -22.49 -2.45
N PRO A 67 -4.27 -23.32 -1.94
CA PRO A 67 -4.42 -23.58 -0.50
C PRO A 67 -3.14 -24.08 0.17
N ASP A 68 -2.37 -24.93 -0.50
CA ASP A 68 -1.14 -25.52 0.03
C ASP A 68 -0.03 -24.47 0.30
N ALA A 69 -0.07 -23.35 -0.42
CA ALA A 69 0.87 -22.23 -0.26
C ALA A 69 0.26 -21.05 0.50
N ALA A 70 -0.99 -21.16 0.97
CA ALA A 70 -1.77 -20.02 1.46
C ALA A 70 -1.12 -19.34 2.66
N ASP A 71 -0.54 -20.10 3.60
CA ASP A 71 0.13 -19.56 4.79
C ASP A 71 1.28 -18.60 4.43
N HIS A 72 2.20 -19.05 3.58
CA HIS A 72 3.29 -18.22 3.07
C HIS A 72 2.78 -17.01 2.29
N LEU A 73 1.75 -17.18 1.46
CA LEU A 73 1.16 -16.09 0.69
C LEU A 73 0.48 -15.06 1.59
N TYR A 74 -0.12 -15.45 2.71
CA TYR A 74 -0.67 -14.53 3.70
C TYR A 74 0.42 -13.74 4.41
N HIS A 75 1.56 -14.36 4.74
CA HIS A 75 2.71 -13.64 5.28
C HIS A 75 3.26 -12.61 4.28
N ILE A 76 3.40 -12.98 3.01
CA ILE A 76 3.84 -12.06 1.95
C ILE A 76 2.84 -10.91 1.79
N ALA A 77 1.53 -11.22 1.80
CA ALA A 77 0.48 -10.23 1.70
C ALA A 77 0.56 -9.21 2.84
N GLY A 78 0.53 -9.68 4.09
CA GLY A 78 0.60 -8.83 5.28
C GLY A 78 1.89 -8.01 5.35
N ALA A 79 3.05 -8.64 5.10
CA ALA A 79 4.34 -7.96 5.12
C ALA A 79 4.42 -6.86 4.05
N SER A 80 3.96 -7.13 2.83
CA SER A 80 3.93 -6.14 1.76
C SER A 80 3.00 -4.97 2.11
N TRP A 81 1.81 -5.23 2.66
CA TRP A 81 0.90 -4.18 3.09
C TRP A 81 1.55 -3.29 4.16
N ILE A 82 2.15 -3.89 5.20
CA ILE A 82 2.87 -3.17 6.26
C ILE A 82 4.01 -2.34 5.67
N LEU A 83 4.82 -2.90 4.77
CA LEU A 83 5.92 -2.19 4.12
C LEU A 83 5.44 -0.99 3.29
N GLY A 84 4.28 -1.09 2.62
CA GLY A 84 3.69 0.04 1.90
C GLY A 84 3.35 1.22 2.83
N PHE A 85 2.67 0.96 3.94
CA PHE A 85 2.32 2.02 4.91
C PHE A 85 3.50 2.50 5.74
N PHE A 86 4.38 1.59 6.16
CA PHE A 86 5.62 1.95 6.87
C PHE A 86 6.56 2.76 5.97
N GLY A 87 6.64 2.40 4.68
CA GLY A 87 7.38 3.13 3.67
C GLY A 87 6.94 4.59 3.58
N PHE A 88 5.63 4.87 3.70
CA PHE A 88 5.14 6.24 3.77
C PHE A 88 5.72 6.99 4.98
N VAL A 89 5.68 6.38 6.17
CA VAL A 89 6.23 7.00 7.38
C VAL A 89 7.74 7.24 7.23
N ALA A 90 8.48 6.28 6.70
CA ALA A 90 9.92 6.38 6.53
C ALA A 90 10.32 7.46 5.50
N ILE A 91 9.60 7.57 4.37
CA ILE A 91 9.93 8.48 3.27
C ILE A 91 9.40 9.89 3.54
N TYR A 92 8.16 10.00 4.01
CA TYR A 92 7.44 11.27 4.14
C TYR A 92 7.32 11.78 5.57
N GLY A 93 7.55 10.95 6.58
CA GLY A 93 7.41 11.35 7.99
C GLY A 93 8.34 12.49 8.38
N THR A 94 9.60 12.48 7.93
CA THR A 94 10.56 13.55 8.23
C THR A 94 10.17 14.89 7.59
N LEU A 95 9.52 14.86 6.41
CA LEU A 95 9.00 16.05 5.75
C LEU A 95 7.88 16.74 6.56
N LEU A 96 7.07 15.94 7.26
CA LEU A 96 5.99 16.43 8.12
C LEU A 96 6.50 16.92 9.48
N LEU A 97 7.56 16.30 10.01
CA LEU A 97 8.17 16.66 11.28
C LEU A 97 9.08 17.90 11.16
N ASN A 98 9.67 18.12 9.98
CA ASN A 98 10.51 19.28 9.72
C ASN A 98 9.67 20.48 9.26
N LYS A 99 9.43 21.42 10.18
CA LYS A 99 8.87 22.72 9.83
C LYS A 99 9.94 23.51 9.08
N LYS A 100 9.82 23.65 7.75
CA LYS A 100 10.56 24.69 7.03
C LYS A 100 10.17 26.03 7.66
N LEU A 101 11.12 26.71 8.32
CA LEU A 101 10.93 28.10 8.72
C LEU A 101 10.59 28.87 7.44
N ALA A 102 9.42 29.50 7.42
CA ALA A 102 9.02 30.37 6.32
C ALA A 102 10.14 31.41 6.14
N ARG A 103 10.71 31.43 4.94
CA ARG A 103 11.72 32.42 4.54
C ARG A 103 11.04 33.53 3.76
#